data_AF-A0A3B9ATR1-F1
#
_entry.id   AF-A0A3B9ATR1-F1
#
_cell.length_a   1.000
_cell.length_b   1.000
_cell.length_c   1.000
_cell.angle_alpha   90.00
_cell.angle_beta   90.00
_cell.angle_gamma   90.00
#
_symmetry.space_group_name_H-M   'P 1'
#
loop_
_entity.id
_entity.type
_entity.pdbx_description
1 polymer ?
#
loop_
_entity_poly.entity_id
_entity_poly.type
_entity_poly.pdbx_seq_one_letter_code
_entity_poly.pdbx_strand_id
1 'polypeptide(L)' 'MTSKPTLLILAAGIGSRYGGLKQVDGMGPNGEAILEYSVQYAIQAGFGK' A
#
# COMPACT_ATOMS: atom_id res chain seq x y z
N MET A 1 -3.49 -27.32 -3.89
CA MET A 1 -2.99 -26.02 -3.38
C MET A 1 -3.76 -24.93 -4.12
N THR A 2 -4.60 -24.17 -3.43
CA THR A 2 -5.27 -23.01 -4.02
C THR A 2 -4.26 -21.86 -4.11
N SER A 3 -3.97 -21.38 -5.32
CA SER A 3 -3.14 -20.19 -5.50
C SER A 3 -3.87 -18.99 -4.91
N LYS A 4 -3.14 -18.14 -4.18
CA LYS A 4 -3.68 -16.86 -3.72
C LYS A 4 -3.52 -15.83 -4.85
N PRO A 5 -4.41 -14.82 -4.94
CA PRO A 5 -4.25 -13.76 -5.92
C PRO A 5 -3.04 -12.88 -5.59
N THR A 6 -2.30 -12.45 -6.63
CA THR A 6 -1.16 -11.54 -6.51
C THR A 6 -1.64 -10.09 -6.41
N LEU A 7 -1.06 -9.33 -5.48
CA LEU A 7 -1.32 -7.89 -5.34
C LEU A 7 -0.35 -7.08 -6.21
N LEU A 8 -0.87 -6.19 -7.05
CA LEU A 8 -0.10 -5.19 -7.80
C LEU A 8 -0.49 -3.79 -7.32
N ILE A 9 0.44 -3.08 -6.69
CA ILE A 9 0.26 -1.68 -6.27
C ILE A 9 0.96 -0.76 -7.27
N LEU A 10 0.19 0.12 -7.92
CA LEU A 10 0.72 1.14 -8.81
C LEU A 10 1.13 2.38 -8.01
N ALA A 11 2.41 2.47 -7.65
CA ALA A 11 2.95 3.47 -6.73
C ALA A 11 3.99 4.43 -7.33
N ALA A 12 4.17 4.47 -8.66
CA ALA A 12 5.27 5.23 -9.30
C ALA A 12 5.01 6.75 -9.49
N GLY A 13 3.83 7.26 -9.14
CA GLY A 13 3.49 8.66 -9.37
C GLY A 13 4.11 9.62 -8.34
N ILE A 14 4.64 10.76 -8.79
CA ILE A 14 5.08 11.84 -7.91
C ILE A 14 3.85 12.65 -7.50
N GLY A 15 3.60 12.78 -6.19
CA GLY A 15 2.50 13.57 -5.65
C GLY A 15 2.76 15.07 -5.83
N SER A 16 2.70 15.60 -7.05
CA SER A 16 3.05 17.00 -7.36
C SER A 16 2.23 18.03 -6.56
N ARG A 17 0.94 17.75 -6.33
CA ARG A 17 0.07 18.55 -5.44
C ARG A 17 0.34 18.33 -3.95
N TYR A 18 0.91 17.18 -3.61
CA TYR A 18 1.25 16.80 -2.24
C TYR A 18 2.67 17.25 -1.85
N GLY A 19 3.52 17.61 -2.83
CA GLY A 19 4.89 18.08 -2.60
C GLY A 19 5.92 16.98 -2.32
N GLY A 20 5.57 15.70 -2.49
CA GLY A 20 6.44 14.58 -2.10
C GLY A 20 5.93 13.20 -2.49
N LEU A 21 6.56 12.17 -1.91
CA LEU A 21 6.20 10.77 -2.10
C LEU A 21 5.13 10.34 -1.10
N LYS A 22 3.88 10.68 -1.41
CA LYS A 22 2.71 10.35 -0.58
C LYS A 22 2.57 8.86 -0.22
N GLN A 23 3.23 7.97 -0.94
CA GLN A 23 3.15 6.52 -0.76
C GLN A 23 3.85 6.05 0.52
N VAL A 24 4.90 6.77 0.94
CA VAL A 24 5.74 6.43 2.10
C VAL A 24 5.60 7.45 3.23
N ASP A 25 4.92 8.55 2.98
CA ASP A 25 4.61 9.54 4.01
C ASP A 25 3.63 8.95 5.04
N GLY A 26 3.93 9.19 6.32
CA GLY A 26 3.10 8.73 7.43
C GLY A 26 1.79 9.49 7.49
N MET A 27 0.67 8.76 7.47
CA MET A 27 -0.69 9.32 7.53
C MET A 27 -1.53 8.72 8.65
N GLY A 28 -1.13 7.57 9.20
CA GLY A 28 -1.83 6.89 10.30
C GLY A 28 -1.56 7.49 11.68
N PRO A 29 -2.28 7.06 12.72
CA PRO A 29 -2.11 7.55 14.10
C PRO A 29 -0.69 7.40 14.65
N ASN A 30 0.09 6.45 14.13
CA ASN A 30 1.48 6.21 14.52
C ASN A 30 2.47 6.48 13.38
N GLY A 31 2.04 7.19 12.33
CA GLY A 31 2.88 7.50 11.17
C GLY A 31 2.96 6.39 10.12
N GLU A 32 2.01 5.44 10.12
CA GLU A 32 1.93 4.39 9.11
C GLU A 32 1.75 4.99 7.72
N ALA A 33 2.50 4.48 6.75
CA ALA A 33 2.35 4.85 5.36
C ALA A 33 1.07 4.25 4.75
N ILE A 34 0.49 4.91 3.75
CA ILE A 34 -0.68 4.35 3.03
C ILE A 34 -0.40 2.99 2.39
N LEU A 35 0.86 2.73 2.02
CA LEU A 35 1.28 1.43 1.50
C LEU A 35 1.19 0.32 2.55
N GLU A 36 1.46 0.61 3.82
CA GLU A 36 1.37 -0.37 4.90
C GLU A 36 -0.08 -0.84 5.07
N TYR A 37 -1.02 0.09 5.14
CA TYR A 37 -2.44 -0.23 5.16
C TYR A 37 -2.86 -1.04 3.94
N SER A 38 -2.41 -0.64 2.74
CA SER A 38 -2.73 -1.33 1.49
C SER A 38 -2.31 -2.81 1.51
N VAL A 39 -1.11 -3.10 2.02
CA VAL A 39 -0.60 -4.47 2.15
C VAL A 39 -1.33 -5.24 3.24
N GLN A 40 -1.55 -4.64 4.41
CA GLN A 40 -2.26 -5.26 5.54
C GLN A 40 -3.68 -5.70 5.14
N TYR A 41 -4.43 -4.81 4.48
CA TYR A 41 -5.77 -5.13 4.00
C TYR A 41 -5.77 -6.18 2.90
N ALA A 42 -4.79 -6.16 1.98
CA ALA A 42 -4.68 -7.21 0.97
C ALA A 42 -4.42 -8.60 1.60
N ILE A 43 -3.56 -8.68 2.62
CA ILE A 43 -3.33 -9.92 3.36
C ILE A 43 -4.62 -10.42 4.02
N GLN A 44 -5.35 -9.53 4.70
CA GLN A 44 -6.65 -9.86 5.32
C GLN A 44 -7.69 -10.30 4.29
N ALA A 45 -7.66 -9.74 3.07
CA ALA A 45 -8.51 -10.11 1.95
C ALA A 45 -8.07 -11.41 1.25
N GLY A 46 -6.99 -12.07 1.69
CA GLY A 46 -6.55 -13.36 1.18
C GLY A 46 -5.57 -13.31 0.01
N PHE A 47 -4.99 -12.14 -0.30
CA PHE A 47 -3.92 -12.04 -1.29
C PHE A 47 -2.64 -12.78 -0.83
N GLY A 48 -1.82 -13.18 -1.79
CA GLY A 48 -0.56 -13.87 -1.58
C GLY A 48 0.39 -13.68 -2.76
N LYS A 49 1.49 -14.44 -2.78
CA LYS A 49 2.45 -14.42 -3.89
C LYS A 49 1.89 -15.11 -5.13
#